data_AF-A0A1X1ZG36-F1
#
_entry.id   AF-A0A1X1ZG36-F1
#
_cell.length_a   1.000
_cell.length_b   1.000
_cell.length_c   1.000
_cell.angle_alpha   90.00
_cell.angle_beta   90.00
_cell.angle_gamma   90.00
#
_symmetry.space_group_name_H-M   'P 1'
#
loop_
_entity.id
_entity.type
_entity.pdbx_description
1 polymer ?
#
loop_
_entity_poly.entity_id
_entity_poly.type
_entity_poly.pdbx_seq_one_letter_code
_entity_poly.pdbx_strand_id
1 'polypeptide(L)'
;MSQQHLTINQAAERLGVHPVTVRRYLARNILRGYRIGPRMIRIRADDIDAMSKPIGWRRMSPPAAPAAPRPGVSTPPTTMLSTDKWKTDWERRAQRAAVDPRYFDMMPRGVRERAKQLQAQAGESA
;
A
#
# COMPACT_ATOMS: atom_id res chain seq x y z
N MET A 1 -31.33 26.75 13.43
CA MET A 1 -30.98 25.35 13.14
C MET A 1 -30.68 24.64 14.45
N SER A 2 -31.47 23.62 14.80
CA SER A 2 -31.32 22.87 16.05
C SER A 2 -30.06 21.99 15.99
N GLN A 3 -29.09 22.31 16.83
CA GLN A 3 -27.83 21.58 16.93
C GLN A 3 -28.09 20.21 17.61
N GLN A 4 -28.19 19.17 16.79
CA GLN A 4 -28.43 17.81 17.28
C GLN A 4 -27.14 17.21 17.88
N HIS A 5 -27.20 16.84 19.15
CA HIS A 5 -26.12 16.21 19.90
C HIS A 5 -26.32 14.70 19.97
N LEU A 6 -25.57 13.97 19.17
CA LEU A 6 -25.60 12.51 19.07
C LEU A 6 -24.76 11.86 20.17
N THR A 7 -25.17 10.66 20.59
CA THR A 7 -24.34 9.79 21.42
C THR A 7 -23.27 9.08 20.58
N ILE A 8 -22.28 8.47 21.25
CA ILE A 8 -21.22 7.70 20.56
C ILE A 8 -21.82 6.57 19.70
N ASN A 9 -22.86 5.89 20.18
CA ASN A 9 -23.48 4.78 19.45
C ASN A 9 -24.23 5.30 18.22
N GLN A 10 -25.01 6.37 18.36
CA GLN A 10 -25.71 6.99 17.22
C GLN A 10 -24.74 7.55 16.17
N ALA A 11 -23.62 8.12 16.61
CA ALA A 11 -22.56 8.57 15.71
C ALA A 11 -21.92 7.39 14.95
N ALA A 12 -21.74 6.25 15.63
CA ALA A 12 -21.21 5.03 15.05
C ALA A 12 -22.15 4.45 13.97
N GLU A 13 -23.44 4.38 14.27
CA GLU A 13 -24.49 3.97 13.31
C GLU A 13 -24.53 4.87 12.08
N ARG A 14 -24.48 6.20 12.27
CA ARG A 14 -24.53 7.17 11.17
C ARG A 14 -23.32 7.11 10.24
N LEU A 15 -22.14 6.77 10.78
CA LEU A 15 -20.92 6.58 10.00
C LEU A 15 -20.75 5.14 9.46
N GLY A 16 -21.55 4.18 9.94
CA GLY A 16 -21.36 2.76 9.64
C GLY A 16 -20.06 2.17 10.23
N VAL A 17 -19.54 2.74 11.33
CA VAL A 17 -18.30 2.28 11.98
C VAL A 17 -18.56 1.68 13.35
N HIS A 18 -17.60 0.93 13.88
CA HIS A 18 -17.69 0.42 15.26
C HIS A 18 -17.54 1.55 16.29
N PRO A 19 -18.25 1.54 17.45
CA PRO A 19 -18.15 2.58 18.49
C PRO A 19 -16.72 2.81 19.03
N VAL A 20 -15.88 1.76 19.00
CA VAL A 20 -14.44 1.86 19.36
C VAL A 20 -13.69 2.79 18.39
N THR A 21 -14.04 2.77 17.11
CA THR A 21 -13.46 3.67 16.10
C THR A 21 -13.83 5.11 16.40
N VAL A 22 -15.07 5.38 16.79
CA VAL A 22 -15.51 6.72 17.21
C VAL A 22 -14.72 7.19 18.44
N ARG A 23 -14.54 6.33 19.45
CA ARG A 23 -13.68 6.64 20.61
C ARG A 23 -12.24 6.92 20.21
N ARG A 24 -11.71 6.20 19.23
CA ARG A 24 -10.37 6.43 18.67
C ARG A 24 -10.27 7.77 17.96
N TYR A 25 -11.30 8.19 17.22
CA TYR A 25 -11.34 9.51 16.58
C TYR A 25 -11.40 10.64 17.60
N LEU A 26 -12.14 10.47 18.69
CA LEU A 26 -12.17 11.42 19.80
C LEU A 26 -10.79 11.51 20.49
N ALA A 27 -10.16 10.37 20.77
CA ALA A 27 -8.83 10.34 21.39
C ALA A 27 -7.73 10.96 20.50
N ARG A 28 -7.87 10.84 19.18
CA ARG A 28 -6.96 11.46 18.20
C ARG A 28 -7.31 12.90 17.86
N ASN A 29 -8.35 13.47 18.49
CA ASN A 29 -8.85 14.81 18.23
C ASN A 29 -9.26 15.05 16.76
N ILE A 30 -9.60 13.98 16.03
CA ILE A 30 -10.12 14.03 14.65
C ILE A 30 -11.59 14.43 14.68
N LEU A 31 -12.30 14.04 15.74
CA LEU A 31 -13.71 14.33 15.96
C LEU A 31 -13.87 15.11 17.26
N ARG A 32 -14.66 16.18 17.25
CA ARG A 32 -14.93 17.00 18.44
C ARG A 32 -16.03 16.37 19.28
N GLY A 33 -15.67 16.04 20.52
CA GLY A 33 -16.61 15.58 21.54
C GLY A 33 -16.84 16.63 22.61
N TYR A 34 -18.09 16.86 22.96
CA TYR A 34 -18.49 17.71 24.07
C TYR A 34 -18.86 16.84 25.26
N ARG A 35 -18.20 17.06 26.39
CA ARG A 35 -18.52 16.34 27.62
C ARG A 35 -19.69 17.04 28.31
N ILE A 36 -20.81 16.34 28.43
CA ILE A 36 -21.99 16.83 29.15
C ILE A 36 -22.06 16.07 30.48
N GLY A 37 -21.69 16.74 31.56
CA GLY A 37 -21.60 16.14 32.89
C GLY A 37 -20.42 15.17 33.06
N PRO A 38 -20.41 14.37 34.14
CA PRO A 38 -19.24 13.60 34.53
C PRO A 38 -18.93 12.39 33.63
N ARG A 39 -19.95 11.80 32.96
CA ARG A 39 -19.79 10.55 32.18
C ARG A 39 -20.32 10.61 30.74
N MET A 40 -21.04 11.66 30.35
CA MET A 40 -21.68 11.70 29.02
C MET A 40 -20.79 12.44 28.02
N ILE A 41 -20.56 11.83 26.87
CA ILE A 41 -19.88 12.46 25.73
C ILE A 41 -20.92 12.57 24.61
N ARG A 42 -21.08 13.77 24.07
CA ARG A 42 -21.93 14.08 22.93
C ARG A 42 -21.10 14.58 21.77
N ILE A 43 -21.54 14.27 20.56
CA ILE A 43 -20.90 14.67 19.31
C ILE A 43 -21.93 15.45 18.50
N ARG A 44 -21.52 16.53 17.82
CA ARG A 44 -22.43 17.29 16.95
C ARG A 44 -22.65 16.52 15.65
N ALA A 45 -23.89 16.49 15.16
CA ALA A 45 -24.22 15.84 13.90
C ALA A 45 -23.44 16.43 12.70
N ASP A 46 -23.25 17.75 12.69
CA ASP A 46 -22.53 18.47 11.63
C ASP A 46 -21.07 17.97 11.46
N ASP A 47 -20.39 17.68 12.57
CA ASP A 47 -19.00 17.19 12.57
C ASP A 47 -18.91 15.75 12.01
N ILE A 48 -19.96 14.95 12.20
CA ILE A 48 -20.06 13.59 11.66
C ILE A 48 -20.27 13.62 10.15
N ASP A 49 -21.21 14.44 9.70
CA ASP A 49 -21.55 14.56 8.28
C ASP A 49 -20.35 15.13 7.48
N ALA A 50 -19.58 16.06 8.08
CA ALA A 50 -18.37 16.60 7.48
C ALA A 50 -17.24 15.57 7.28
N MET A 51 -17.26 14.46 8.02
CA MET A 51 -16.28 13.36 7.91
C MET A 51 -16.60 12.43 6.73
N SER A 52 -17.87 12.33 6.35
CA SER A 52 -18.34 11.55 5.20
C SER A 52 -18.10 12.29 3.87
N LYS A 53 -16.88 12.80 3.67
CA LYS A 53 -16.48 13.32 2.36
C LYS A 53 -16.17 12.13 1.46
N PRO A 54 -16.75 12.07 0.25
CA PRO A 54 -16.40 11.03 -0.70
C PRO A 54 -14.90 11.12 -0.96
N ILE A 55 -14.21 10.01 -0.74
CA ILE A 55 -12.85 9.85 -1.22
C ILE A 55 -13.00 9.76 -2.72
N GLY A 56 -12.96 10.90 -3.40
CA GLY A 56 -12.82 10.91 -4.84
C GLY A 56 -11.60 10.06 -5.14
N TRP A 57 -11.76 9.02 -5.94
CA TRP A 57 -10.63 8.44 -6.63
C TRP A 57 -10.00 9.64 -7.35
N ARG A 58 -8.93 10.21 -6.79
CA ARG A 58 -8.17 11.23 -7.47
C ARG A 58 -7.77 10.48 -8.72
N ARG A 59 -8.42 10.79 -9.86
CA ARG A 59 -7.99 10.36 -11.19
C ARG A 59 -6.49 10.56 -11.10
N MET A 60 -5.75 9.45 -11.02
CA MET A 60 -4.31 9.55 -10.90
C MET A 60 -3.96 10.43 -12.08
N SER A 61 -3.54 11.67 -11.81
CA SER A 61 -2.88 12.42 -12.84
C SER A 61 -1.74 11.50 -13.20
N PRO A 62 -1.66 11.02 -14.45
CA PRO A 62 -0.55 10.18 -14.86
C PRO A 62 0.71 10.85 -14.30
N PRO A 63 1.62 10.12 -13.63
CA PRO A 63 2.86 10.75 -13.18
C PRO A 63 3.37 11.51 -14.39
N ALA A 64 3.52 12.84 -14.25
CA ALA A 64 3.96 13.70 -15.34
C ALA A 64 5.09 12.95 -16.04
N ALA A 65 4.90 12.67 -17.34
CA ALA A 65 5.73 11.77 -18.13
C ALA A 65 7.18 11.86 -17.66
N PRO A 66 7.88 10.74 -17.39
CA PRO A 66 9.15 10.74 -16.68
C PRO A 66 10.01 11.84 -17.28
N ALA A 67 10.27 12.87 -16.46
CA ALA A 67 11.08 14.01 -16.87
C ALA A 67 12.29 13.46 -17.63
N ALA A 68 12.48 13.95 -18.85
CA ALA A 68 13.42 13.42 -19.84
C ALA A 68 14.71 12.88 -19.18
N PRO A 69 15.25 11.74 -19.68
CA PRO A 69 16.43 11.14 -19.08
C PRO A 69 17.53 12.19 -18.95
N ARG A 70 17.99 12.41 -17.72
CA ARG A 70 19.13 13.29 -17.45
C ARG A 70 20.33 12.71 -18.24
N PRO A 71 21.05 13.51 -19.05
CA PRO A 71 22.21 12.98 -19.76
C PRO A 71 23.21 12.44 -18.74
N GLY A 72 23.60 11.16 -18.88
CA GLY A 72 24.57 10.48 -18.01
C GLY A 72 24.01 9.43 -17.06
N VAL A 73 22.69 9.25 -16.94
CA VAL A 73 22.10 8.12 -16.21
C VAL A 73 21.64 7.06 -17.21
N SER A 74 22.36 5.94 -17.30
CA SER A 74 21.88 4.77 -18.03
C SER A 74 20.73 4.15 -17.25
N THR A 75 19.51 4.64 -17.45
CA THR A 75 18.33 3.88 -17.05
C THR A 75 18.27 2.66 -17.98
N PRO A 76 18.29 1.41 -17.47
CA PRO A 76 18.03 0.27 -18.33
C PRO A 76 16.66 0.45 -18.99
N PRO A 77 16.48 0.07 -20.26
CA PRO A 77 15.26 0.37 -20.99
C PRO A 77 14.04 -0.13 -20.21
N THR A 78 13.14 0.80 -19.87
CA THR A 78 11.79 0.49 -19.39
C THR A 78 10.97 0.01 -20.59
N THR A 79 11.32 -1.17 -21.08
CA THR A 79 10.61 -1.94 -22.10
C THR A 79 10.92 -3.39 -21.72
N MET A 80 10.29 -3.97 -20.71
CA MET A 80 8.86 -4.23 -20.65
C MET A 80 8.39 -4.11 -19.19
N LEU A 81 7.34 -3.33 -18.92
CA LEU A 81 6.46 -3.64 -17.79
C LEU A 81 5.75 -4.95 -18.15
N SER A 82 6.45 -6.06 -17.97
CA SER A 82 5.82 -7.37 -17.95
C SER A 82 4.94 -7.42 -16.69
N THR A 83 3.70 -7.84 -16.89
CA THR A 83 2.64 -8.03 -15.89
C THR A 83 3.07 -8.88 -14.68
N ASP A 84 4.22 -9.54 -14.75
CA ASP A 84 4.74 -10.39 -13.69
C ASP A 84 6.09 -9.89 -13.16
N LYS A 85 6.06 -8.80 -12.39
CA LYS A 85 7.20 -8.35 -11.55
C LYS A 85 7.84 -9.50 -10.76
N TRP A 86 7.02 -10.46 -10.33
CA TRP A 86 7.47 -11.65 -9.63
C TRP A 86 8.30 -12.59 -10.51
N LYS A 87 7.97 -12.76 -11.80
CA LYS A 87 8.79 -13.56 -12.74
C LYS A 87 10.14 -12.91 -12.98
N THR A 88 10.16 -11.59 -13.21
CA THR A 88 11.41 -10.84 -13.43
C THR A 88 12.32 -10.89 -12.21
N ASP A 89 11.75 -10.82 -11.01
CA ASP A 89 12.48 -10.93 -9.74
C ASP A 89 12.98 -12.36 -9.50
N TRP A 90 12.17 -13.37 -9.85
CA TRP A 90 12.54 -14.78 -9.76
C TRP A 90 13.69 -15.15 -10.70
N GLU A 91 13.68 -14.61 -11.92
CA GLU A 91 14.73 -14.82 -12.92
C GLU A 91 16.04 -14.13 -12.53
N ARG A 92 15.99 -12.93 -11.94
CA ARG A 92 17.18 -12.28 -11.37
C ARG A 92 17.80 -13.10 -10.24
N ARG A 93 16.99 -13.69 -9.36
CA ARG A 93 17.50 -14.57 -8.29
C ARG A 93 18.14 -15.83 -8.85
N ALA A 94 17.57 -16.41 -9.91
CA ALA A 94 18.14 -17.58 -10.57
C ALA A 94 19.50 -17.26 -11.23
N GLN A 95 19.61 -16.10 -11.90
CA GLN A 95 20.88 -15.62 -12.46
C GLN A 95 21.95 -15.43 -11.37
N ARG A 96 21.59 -14.83 -10.23
CA ARG A 96 22.52 -14.66 -9.10
C ARG A 96 22.94 -16.00 -8.48
N ALA A 97 21.98 -16.91 -8.31
CA ALA A 97 22.24 -18.25 -7.79
C ALA A 97 23.11 -19.11 -8.73
N ALA A 98 23.12 -18.82 -10.03
CA ALA A 98 24.00 -19.49 -10.98
C ALA A 98 25.48 -19.10 -10.78
N VAL A 99 25.76 -17.98 -10.13
CA VAL A 99 27.13 -17.44 -9.93
C VAL A 99 27.63 -17.64 -8.50
N ASP A 100 26.76 -17.49 -7.49
CA ASP A 100 27.13 -17.54 -6.08
C ASP A 100 26.64 -18.84 -5.40
N PRO A 101 27.54 -19.77 -5.02
CA PRO A 101 27.18 -21.04 -4.37
C PRO A 101 26.47 -20.86 -3.02
N ARG A 102 26.84 -19.83 -2.24
CA ARG A 102 26.18 -19.56 -0.95
C ARG A 102 24.76 -19.06 -1.16
N TYR A 103 24.57 -18.23 -2.19
CA TYR A 103 23.24 -17.77 -2.57
C TYR A 103 22.39 -18.90 -3.13
N PHE A 104 22.98 -19.82 -3.91
CA PHE A 104 22.31 -20.99 -4.45
C PHE A 104 21.64 -21.85 -3.36
N ASP A 105 22.38 -22.20 -2.31
CA ASP A 105 21.87 -23.08 -1.24
C ASP A 105 20.71 -22.48 -0.44
N MET A 106 20.70 -21.14 -0.31
CA MET A 106 19.64 -20.42 0.39
C MET A 106 18.34 -20.27 -0.42
N MET A 107 18.34 -20.59 -1.72
CA MET A 107 17.20 -20.32 -2.60
C MET A 107 16.17 -21.47 -2.67
N PRO A 108 14.88 -21.14 -2.89
CA PRO A 108 13.84 -22.14 -3.14
C PRO A 108 14.17 -23.06 -4.32
N ARG A 109 13.67 -24.31 -4.30
CA ARG A 109 14.00 -25.33 -5.32
C ARG A 109 13.84 -24.84 -6.76
N GLY A 110 12.75 -24.13 -7.07
CA GLY A 110 12.52 -23.62 -8.43
C GLY A 110 13.54 -22.56 -8.90
N VAL A 111 14.10 -21.76 -8.01
CA VAL A 111 15.19 -20.81 -8.35
C VAL A 111 16.49 -21.57 -8.63
N ARG A 112 16.77 -22.62 -7.84
CA ARG A 112 17.95 -23.48 -8.01
C ARG A 112 17.89 -24.30 -9.29
N GLU A 113 16.73 -24.84 -9.64
CA GLU A 113 16.51 -25.57 -10.89
C GLU A 113 16.73 -24.66 -12.11
N ARG A 114 16.19 -23.43 -12.06
CA ARG A 114 16.43 -22.44 -13.10
C ARG A 114 17.89 -22.01 -13.20
N ALA A 115 18.58 -21.85 -12.07
CA ALA A 115 20.02 -21.55 -12.04
C ALA A 115 20.86 -22.68 -12.66
N LYS A 116 20.53 -23.94 -12.38
CA LYS A 116 21.17 -25.11 -13.01
C LYS A 116 20.94 -25.14 -14.53
N GLN A 117 19.73 -24.81 -14.98
CA GLN A 117 19.44 -24.70 -16.42
C GLN A 117 20.30 -23.62 -17.09
N LEU A 118 20.47 -22.47 -16.44
CA LEU A 118 21.33 -21.39 -16.96
C LEU A 118 22.81 -21.80 -17.03
N GLN A 119 23.30 -22.53 -16.03
CA GLN A 119 24.67 -23.09 -16.06
C GLN A 119 24.85 -24.12 -17.18
N ALA A 120 23.85 -25.00 -17.39
CA ALA A 120 23.88 -25.98 -18.48
C ALA A 120 23.91 -25.31 -19.86
N GLN A 121 23.06 -24.29 -20.08
CA GLN A 121 23.04 -23.51 -21.33
C GLN A 121 24.37 -22.80 -21.61
N ALA A 122 25.04 -22.28 -20.57
CA ALA A 122 26.33 -21.62 -20.70
C ALA A 122 27.47 -22.61 -21.01
N GLY A 123 27.38 -23.85 -20.52
CA GLY A 123 28.36 -24.90 -20.80
C GLY A 123 28.22 -25.55 -22.18
N GLU A 124 27.03 -25.48 -22.79
CA GLU A 124 26.74 -26.04 -24.12
C GLU A 124 27.13 -25.08 -25.27
N SER A 125 27.51 -23.83 -24.94
CA SER A 125 27.90 -22.79 -25.90
C SER A 125 29.43 -22.59 -26.01
N ALA A 126 30.24 -23.52 -25.48
CA ALA A 126 31.72 -23.49 -25.51
C ALA A 126 32.26 -24.76 -26.18
#